data_AF-A0A5J6VR30-F1
#
_entry.id   AF-A0A5J6VR30-F1
#
_cell.length_a   1.000
_cell.length_b   1.000
_cell.length_c   1.000
_cell.angle_alpha   90.00
_cell.angle_beta   90.00
_cell.angle_gamma   90.00
#
_symmetry.space_group_name_H-M   'P 1'
#
loop_
_entity.id
_entity.type
_entity.pdbx_description
1 polymer ?
#
loop_
_entity_poly.entity_id
_entity_poly.type
_entity_poly.pdbx_seq_one_letter_code
_entity_poly.pdbx_strand_id
1 'polypeptide(L)' 'MSAVPEEVDDSPYCCCSAATFQEILERQRANPLPFMELLMVHAGCGAGCGSCIGDLEAYLRSHDAYLED' A
#
# COMPACT_ATOMS: atom_id res chain seq x y z
N MET A 1 27.73 -7.56 7.06
CA MET A 1 26.28 -7.73 7.20
C MET A 1 25.71 -7.68 5.80
N SER A 2 25.55 -8.83 5.14
CA SER A 2 24.95 -8.87 3.81
C SER A 2 23.45 -8.68 3.99
N ALA A 3 22.92 -7.54 3.54
CA ALA A 3 21.48 -7.34 3.43
C ALA A 3 20.96 -8.42 2.47
N VAL A 4 20.09 -9.29 2.97
CA VAL A 4 19.32 -10.20 2.13
C VAL A 4 18.50 -9.30 1.19
N PRO A 5 18.57 -9.46 -0.14
CA PRO A 5 17.65 -8.75 -1.00
C PRO A 5 16.26 -9.31 -0.67
N GLU A 6 15.46 -8.55 0.08
CA GLU A 6 14.04 -8.84 0.19
C GLU A 6 13.51 -8.86 -1.24
N GLU A 7 13.03 -10.02 -1.67
CA GLU A 7 12.42 -10.19 -2.99
C GLU A 7 11.23 -9.21 -3.04
N VAL A 8 11.40 -8.12 -3.78
CA VAL A 8 10.36 -7.10 -3.93
C VAL A 8 9.26 -7.75 -4.75
N ASP A 9 8.11 -7.98 -4.13
CA ASP A 9 6.91 -8.45 -4.83
C ASP A 9 6.40 -7.31 -5.73
N ASP A 10 6.72 -7.41 -7.02
CA ASP A 10 6.25 -6.49 -8.06
C ASP A 10 4.82 -6.83 -8.54
N SER A 11 4.14 -7.76 -7.88
CA SER A 11 2.75 -8.09 -8.20
C SER A 11 1.83 -6.91 -7.87
N PRO A 12 0.81 -6.64 -8.71
CA PRO A 12 -0.18 -5.63 -8.40
C PRO A 12 -0.91 -5.97 -7.08
N TYR A 13 -1.06 -4.99 -6.18
CA TYR A 13 -1.76 -5.22 -4.90
C TYR A 13 -3.27 -5.44 -5.08
N CYS A 14 -3.83 -4.98 -6.20
CA CYS A 14 -5.25 -5.02 -6.51
C CYS A 14 -5.48 -5.29 -7.99
N CYS A 15 -6.55 -5.99 -8.35
CA CYS A 15 -6.94 -6.12 -9.75
C CYS A 15 -7.45 -4.80 -10.38
N CYS A 16 -7.85 -3.82 -9.55
CA CYS A 16 -8.34 -2.51 -9.98
C CYS A 16 -7.23 -1.47 -10.16
N SER A 17 -5.98 -1.78 -9.76
CA SER A 17 -4.86 -0.84 -9.79
C SER A 17 -3.59 -1.55 -10.25
N ALA A 18 -2.76 -0.86 -11.01
CA ALA A 18 -1.45 -1.39 -11.41
C ALA A 18 -0.38 -1.20 -10.33
N ALA A 19 -0.69 -0.51 -9.23
CA ALA A 19 0.29 -0.28 -8.17
C ALA A 19 0.67 -1.57 -7.45
N THR A 20 1.86 -1.63 -6.87
CA THR A 20 2.29 -2.70 -5.96
C THR A 20 2.15 -2.26 -4.50
N PHE A 21 2.20 -3.21 -3.56
CA PHE A 21 2.24 -2.88 -2.13
C PHE A 21 3.45 -2.00 -1.78
N GLN A 22 4.60 -2.31 -2.38
CA GLN A 22 5.84 -1.56 -2.17
C GLN A 22 5.73 -0.12 -2.67
N GLU A 23 5.21 0.10 -3.89
CA GLU A 23 5.03 1.46 -4.42
C GLU A 23 4.09 2.30 -3.55
N ILE A 24 3.02 1.69 -3.03
CA ILE A 24 2.09 2.39 -2.13
C ILE A 24 2.77 2.74 -0.82
N LEU A 25 3.55 1.82 -0.24
CA LEU A 25 4.32 2.08 0.97
C LEU A 25 5.34 3.21 0.77
N GLU A 26 6.05 3.23 -0.35
CA GLU A 26 7.00 4.29 -0.68
C GLU A 26 6.32 5.66 -0.81
N ARG A 27 5.19 5.71 -1.52
CA ARG A 27 4.37 6.93 -1.63
C ARG A 27 3.86 7.40 -0.27
N GLN A 28 3.40 6.46 0.57
CA GLN A 28 2.89 6.76 1.90
C GLN A 28 4.00 7.24 2.85
N ARG A 29 5.22 6.70 2.75
CA ARG A 29 6.38 7.19 3.51
C ARG A 29 6.82 8.58 3.06
N ALA A 30 6.74 8.87 1.77
CA ALA A 30 7.10 10.16 1.20
C ALA A 30 6.05 11.25 1.50
N ASN A 31 4.77 10.90 1.45
CA ASN A 31 3.64 11.78 1.73
C ASN A 31 2.56 11.02 2.52
N PRO A 32 2.64 10.99 3.86
CA PRO A 32 1.73 10.22 4.69
C PRO A 32 0.32 10.81 4.67
N LEU A 33 -0.65 10.00 4.27
CA LEU A 33 -2.06 10.34 4.22
C LEU A 33 -2.89 9.41 5.14
N PRO A 34 -4.04 9.88 5.66
CA PRO A 34 -5.03 9.00 6.29
C PRO A 34 -5.46 7.85 5.37
N PHE A 35 -5.82 6.70 5.93
CA PHE A 35 -6.06 5.49 5.15
C PHE A 35 -7.10 5.66 4.03
N MET A 36 -8.22 6.35 4.28
CA MET A 36 -9.22 6.58 3.22
C MET A 36 -8.71 7.47 2.09
N GLU A 37 -7.88 8.47 2.42
CA GLU A 37 -7.29 9.36 1.41
C GLU A 37 -6.19 8.63 0.62
N LEU A 38 -5.37 7.82 1.29
CA LEU A 38 -4.37 6.95 0.69
C LEU A 38 -4.97 6.02 -0.36
N LEU A 39 -6.13 5.41 -0.07
CA LEU A 39 -6.82 4.52 -1.00
C LEU A 39 -7.18 5.21 -2.33
N MET A 40 -7.46 6.52 -2.29
CA MET A 40 -7.76 7.31 -3.48
C MET A 40 -6.50 7.83 -4.17
N VAL A 41 -5.54 8.37 -3.41
CA VAL A 41 -4.39 9.11 -3.94
C VAL A 41 -3.22 8.18 -4.29
N HIS A 42 -2.84 7.28 -3.38
CA HIS A 42 -1.65 6.44 -3.54
C HIS A 42 -1.97 5.11 -4.19
N ALA A 43 -3.08 4.49 -3.79
CA ALA A 43 -3.44 3.13 -4.18
C ALA A 43 -4.39 3.07 -5.40
N GLY A 44 -5.23 4.09 -5.60
CA GLY A 44 -6.19 4.16 -6.71
C GLY A 44 -7.36 3.15 -6.62
N CYS A 45 -7.68 2.64 -5.42
CA CYS A 45 -8.73 1.63 -5.16
C CYS A 45 -10.04 2.21 -4.60
N GLY A 46 -10.11 3.51 -4.29
CA GLY A 46 -11.25 4.11 -3.55
C GLY A 46 -12.67 3.92 -4.13
N ALA A 47 -12.82 3.47 -5.38
CA ALA A 47 -14.12 3.22 -6.03
C ALA A 47 -14.30 1.78 -6.58
N GLY A 48 -13.38 0.87 -6.24
CA GLY A 48 -13.34 -0.50 -6.77
C GLY A 48 -14.13 -1.52 -5.95
N CYS A 49 -13.83 -2.80 -6.17
CA CYS A 49 -14.46 -3.93 -5.46
C CYS A 49 -14.07 -4.05 -3.98
N GLY A 50 -13.01 -3.36 -3.55
CA GLY A 50 -12.57 -3.29 -2.14
C GLY A 50 -11.90 -4.54 -1.59
N SER A 51 -11.68 -5.59 -2.39
CA SER A 51 -11.14 -6.87 -1.91
C SER A 51 -9.72 -6.77 -1.35
N CYS A 52 -8.91 -5.83 -1.85
CA CYS A 52 -7.51 -5.61 -1.44
C CYS A 52 -7.35 -4.72 -0.19
N ILE A 53 -8.43 -4.08 0.29
CA ILE A 53 -8.33 -3.02 1.32
C ILE A 53 -7.79 -3.60 2.64
N GLY A 54 -8.29 -4.78 3.05
CA GLY A 54 -7.85 -5.42 4.29
C GLY A 54 -6.37 -5.83 4.26
N ASP A 55 -5.91 -6.36 3.13
CA ASP A 55 -4.51 -6.76 2.96
C ASP A 55 -3.59 -5.53 2.96
N LEU A 56 -4.01 -4.43 2.32
CA LEU A 56 -3.28 -3.17 2.32
C LEU A 56 -3.21 -2.53 3.70
N GLU A 57 -4.31 -2.55 4.45
CA GLU A 57 -4.31 -2.08 5.84
C GLU A 57 -3.32 -2.88 6.69
N ALA A 58 -3.39 -4.21 6.64
CA ALA A 58 -2.50 -5.09 7.39
C ALA A 58 -1.02 -4.85 7.02
N TYR A 59 -0.74 -4.70 5.72
CA TYR A 59 0.60 -4.42 5.21
C TYR A 59 1.14 -3.07 5.69
N LEU A 60 0.33 -2.00 5.65
CA LEU A 60 0.76 -0.69 6.13
C LEU A 60 0.97 -0.67 7.65
N ARG A 61 0.13 -1.38 8.42
CA ARG A 61 0.29 -1.52 9.87
C ARG A 61 1.57 -2.26 10.24
N SER A 62 1.95 -3.31 9.50
CA SER A 62 3.19 -4.05 9.76
C SER A 62 4.46 -3.26 9.40
N HIS A 63 4.33 -2.16 8.65
CA HIS A 63 5.44 -1.31 8.19
C HIS A 63 5.43 0.09 8.83
N ASP A 64 4.65 0.30 9.89
CA ASP A 64 4.50 1.57 10.61
C ASP A 64 4.09 2.75 9.71
N ALA A 65 3.34 2.48 8.64
CA ALA A 65 2.90 3.45 7.64
C ALA A 65 1.38 3.67 7.62
N TYR A 66 0.65 2.99 8.51
CA TYR A 66 -0.79 3.14 8.66
C TYR A 66 -1.13 4.39 9.48
N LEU A 67 -2.04 5.21 8.96
CA LEU A 67 -2.63 6.35 9.67
C LEU A 67 -4.16 6.19 9.69
N GLU A 68 -4.72 6.20 10.90
CA GLU A 68 -6.17 6.19 11.12
C GLU A 68 -6.78 7.53 10.65
N ASP A 69 -8.01 7.47 10.16
CA ASP A 69 -8.76 8.64 9.66
C ASP A 69 -9.20 9.62 10.76
#